data_AF-A0A3D2I1C7-F1
#
_entry.id   AF-A0A3D2I1C7-F1
#
_cell.length_a   1.000
_cell.length_b   1.000
_cell.length_c   1.000
_cell.angle_alpha   90.00
_cell.angle_beta   90.00
_cell.angle_gamma   90.00
#
_symmetry.space_group_name_H-M   'P 1'
#
loop_
_entity.id
_entity.type
_entity.pdbx_description
1 polymer ?
#
loop_
_entity_poly.entity_id
_entity_poly.type
_entity_poly.pdbx_seq_one_letter_code
_entity_poly.pdbx_strand_id
1 'polypeptide(L)'
;MEASMNDTQKKLCHGLFYLAIFTFLFVWFTKIHALVVFDADDWSYLAYVRDTTPVWGEWNPAKVFPEVVFPFFSTVAAYLIMPLTKDYITAQTVMHALVVSLAITGYLWCFSALLRRCFPVSRLTASLITCLFLLVHFLALRSEDSGNQYLFYCVDLNCYYNYLLPALLNASVVMCLIRNPGLADFLSFGAPAAKGCFYIVVYFAIFSNLPASGILAAWAGSVVLLSLIAHGKVKQWKGIVPENGFPLLVLVAWFISAVFELSGGRAA
;
A
#
# COMPACT_ATOMS: atom_id res chain seq x y z
N MET A 1 -12.32 22.77 21.31
CA MET A 1 -11.91 23.28 19.98
C MET A 1 -12.65 22.58 18.83
N GLU A 2 -12.74 21.24 18.79
CA GLU A 2 -13.44 20.51 17.71
C GLU A 2 -14.98 20.68 17.72
N ALA A 3 -15.59 20.93 18.89
CA ALA A 3 -17.04 21.09 19.06
C ALA A 3 -17.60 22.40 18.46
N SER A 4 -16.79 23.44 18.30
CA SER A 4 -17.23 24.76 17.80
C SER A 4 -17.04 24.96 16.29
N MET A 5 -16.45 23.98 15.59
CA MET A 5 -16.17 24.07 14.16
C MET A 5 -17.32 23.49 13.33
N ASN A 6 -17.67 24.18 12.25
CA ASN A 6 -18.60 23.65 11.24
C ASN A 6 -17.94 22.51 10.42
N ASP A 7 -18.74 21.74 9.68
CA ASP A 7 -18.22 20.55 8.97
C ASP A 7 -17.18 20.90 7.88
N THR A 8 -17.31 22.07 7.24
CA THR A 8 -16.33 22.58 6.27
C THR A 8 -14.97 22.83 6.92
N GLN A 9 -14.95 23.50 8.07
CA GLN A 9 -13.73 23.75 8.84
C GLN A 9 -13.08 22.44 9.30
N LYS A 10 -13.88 21.47 9.72
CA LYS A 10 -13.39 20.13 10.12
C LYS A 10 -12.73 19.40 8.94
N LYS A 11 -13.34 19.45 7.76
CA LYS A 11 -12.78 18.88 6.52
C LYS A 11 -11.47 19.56 6.14
N LEU A 12 -11.43 20.90 6.22
CA LEU A 12 -10.24 21.68 5.91
C LEU A 12 -9.07 21.34 6.84
N CYS A 13 -9.28 21.33 8.17
CA CYS A 13 -8.22 20.98 9.12
C CYS A 13 -7.70 19.55 8.90
N HIS A 14 -8.59 18.61 8.57
CA HIS A 14 -8.19 17.24 8.26
C HIS A 14 -7.38 17.15 6.96
N GLY A 15 -7.75 17.91 5.93
CA GLY A 15 -6.97 18.02 4.70
C GLY A 15 -5.58 18.63 4.94
N LEU A 16 -5.51 19.72 5.72
CA LEU A 16 -4.25 20.36 6.10
C LEU A 16 -3.34 19.42 6.91
N PHE A 17 -3.91 18.58 7.77
CA PHE A 17 -3.16 17.58 8.52
C PHE A 17 -2.43 16.59 7.61
N TYR A 18 -3.12 15.99 6.63
CA TYR A 18 -2.47 15.08 5.69
C TYR A 18 -1.53 15.79 4.73
N LEU A 19 -1.83 17.04 4.35
CA LEU A 19 -0.90 17.86 3.57
C LEU A 19 0.40 18.12 4.33
N ALA A 20 0.32 18.37 5.65
CA ALA A 20 1.50 18.55 6.49
C ALA A 20 2.33 17.25 6.58
N ILE A 21 1.68 16.10 6.78
CA ILE A 21 2.34 14.78 6.76
C ILE A 21 3.02 14.54 5.42
N PHE A 22 2.30 14.73 4.32
CA PHE A 22 2.82 14.57 2.98
C PHE A 22 4.03 15.48 2.74
N THR A 23 3.94 16.75 3.10
CA THR A 23 5.02 17.73 2.93
C THR A 23 6.25 17.34 3.73
N PHE A 24 6.07 16.91 4.99
CA PHE A 24 7.15 16.40 5.82
C PHE A 24 7.86 15.21 5.16
N LEU A 25 7.11 14.19 4.73
CA LEU A 25 7.65 13.00 4.07
C LEU A 25 8.33 13.35 2.74
N PHE A 26 7.75 14.26 1.97
CA PHE A 26 8.30 14.68 0.69
C PHE A 26 9.64 15.40 0.87
N VAL A 27 9.74 16.32 1.84
CA VAL A 27 11.02 16.95 2.19
C VAL A 27 12.02 15.92 2.70
N TRP A 28 11.56 14.98 3.53
CA TRP A 28 12.40 13.89 4.05
C TRP A 28 13.03 13.08 2.90
N PHE A 29 12.22 12.60 1.96
CA PHE A 29 12.66 11.75 0.85
C PHE A 29 13.30 12.50 -0.33
N THR A 30 13.30 13.83 -0.33
CA THR A 30 14.03 14.63 -1.33
C THR A 30 15.33 15.26 -0.80
N LYS A 31 15.44 15.51 0.51
CA LYS A 31 16.54 16.29 1.09
C LYS A 31 17.29 15.62 2.23
N ILE A 32 16.60 14.84 3.08
CA ILE A 32 17.21 14.26 4.29
C ILE A 32 17.69 12.84 4.01
N HIS A 33 16.80 11.99 3.53
CA HIS A 33 17.09 10.64 3.08
C HIS A 33 16.64 10.51 1.62
N ALA A 34 17.37 11.18 0.75
CA ALA A 34 17.00 11.35 -0.65
C ALA A 34 16.90 9.99 -1.36
N LEU A 35 15.78 9.77 -2.07
CA LEU A 35 15.57 8.59 -2.90
C LEU A 35 16.33 8.76 -4.23
N VAL A 36 17.63 8.53 -4.18
CA VAL A 36 18.52 8.68 -5.33
C VAL A 36 18.67 7.34 -6.04
N VAL A 37 18.68 7.37 -7.37
CA VAL A 37 19.07 6.22 -8.19
C VAL A 37 20.58 6.05 -8.08
N PHE A 38 21.07 4.92 -7.57
CA PHE A 38 22.52 4.77 -7.41
C PHE A 38 23.10 3.39 -7.73
N ASP A 39 22.32 2.31 -7.70
CA ASP A 39 22.84 0.96 -7.96
C ASP A 39 22.31 0.31 -9.25
N ALA A 40 22.87 -0.86 -9.58
CA ALA A 40 22.54 -1.57 -10.81
C ALA A 40 21.08 -2.05 -10.87
N ASP A 41 20.48 -2.37 -9.72
CA ASP A 41 19.08 -2.80 -9.66
C ASP A 41 18.17 -1.61 -9.95
N ASP A 42 18.43 -0.45 -9.34
CA ASP A 42 17.71 0.79 -9.64
C ASP A 42 17.73 1.07 -11.14
N TRP A 43 18.92 1.11 -11.75
CA TRP A 43 19.07 1.38 -13.19
C TRP A 43 18.33 0.36 -14.06
N SER A 44 18.31 -0.90 -13.65
CA SER A 44 17.62 -1.96 -14.38
C SER A 44 16.10 -1.76 -14.35
N TYR A 45 15.51 -1.59 -13.16
CA TYR A 45 14.05 -1.50 -13.02
C TYR A 45 13.45 -0.16 -13.44
N LEU A 46 14.24 0.92 -13.52
CA LEU A 46 13.81 2.18 -14.14
C LEU A 46 13.47 2.01 -15.63
N ALA A 47 14.22 1.16 -16.34
CA ALA A 47 14.11 0.97 -17.79
C ALA A 47 13.40 -0.32 -18.19
N TYR A 48 13.27 -1.27 -17.27
CA TYR A 48 12.64 -2.56 -17.51
C TYR A 48 11.13 -2.43 -17.63
N VAL A 49 10.58 -2.77 -18.80
CA VAL A 49 9.14 -2.81 -19.03
C VAL A 49 8.73 -4.27 -19.20
N ARG A 50 7.93 -4.77 -18.25
CA ARG A 50 7.34 -6.11 -18.29
C ARG A 50 5.90 -6.11 -18.81
N ASP A 51 5.39 -7.30 -19.08
CA ASP A 51 3.97 -7.55 -19.22
C ASP A 51 3.20 -7.29 -17.91
N THR A 52 1.97 -6.77 -18.03
CA THR A 52 1.11 -6.45 -16.87
C THR A 52 0.48 -7.69 -16.21
N THR A 53 0.88 -8.89 -16.62
CA THR A 53 0.46 -10.19 -16.06
C THR A 53 1.63 -10.91 -15.41
N PRO A 54 1.42 -11.80 -14.43
CA PRO A 54 2.49 -12.67 -13.94
C PRO A 54 3.07 -13.49 -15.09
N VAL A 55 4.40 -13.68 -15.11
CA VAL A 55 5.12 -14.35 -16.21
C VAL A 55 5.87 -15.54 -15.63
N TRP A 56 5.58 -16.74 -16.14
CA TRP A 56 6.15 -17.98 -15.66
C TRP A 56 7.66 -18.06 -15.93
N GLY A 57 8.46 -18.53 -14.97
CA GLY A 57 9.89 -18.76 -15.17
C GLY A 57 10.78 -17.52 -15.14
N GLU A 58 10.20 -16.32 -15.01
CA GLU A 58 10.95 -15.07 -14.86
C GLU A 58 11.71 -14.98 -13.54
N TRP A 59 12.62 -13.99 -13.41
CA TRP A 59 13.35 -13.78 -12.16
C TRP A 59 12.40 -13.48 -10.97
N ASN A 60 11.38 -12.62 -11.18
CA ASN A 60 10.27 -12.41 -10.25
C ASN A 60 8.91 -12.60 -10.96
N PRO A 61 8.40 -13.84 -11.03
CA PRO A 61 7.20 -14.15 -11.81
C PRO A 61 5.95 -13.36 -11.40
N ALA A 62 5.73 -13.22 -10.09
CA ALA A 62 4.50 -12.65 -9.53
C ALA A 62 4.59 -11.16 -9.16
N LYS A 63 5.76 -10.53 -9.31
CA LYS A 63 5.99 -9.11 -8.92
C LYS A 63 5.54 -8.10 -9.98
N VAL A 64 4.27 -8.15 -10.35
CA VAL A 64 3.70 -7.26 -11.37
C VAL A 64 3.68 -5.80 -10.91
N PHE A 65 3.16 -5.48 -9.73
CA PHE A 65 3.04 -4.11 -9.23
C PHE A 65 4.37 -3.34 -9.22
N PRO A 66 5.45 -3.80 -8.55
CA PRO A 66 6.69 -3.04 -8.54
C PRO A 66 7.26 -2.83 -9.95
N GLU A 67 7.25 -3.88 -10.77
CA GLU A 67 7.86 -3.86 -12.10
C GLU A 67 7.03 -3.14 -13.17
N VAL A 68 5.75 -2.83 -12.89
CA VAL A 68 4.94 -1.93 -13.72
C VAL A 68 5.04 -0.50 -13.21
N VAL A 69 4.97 -0.30 -11.89
CA VAL A 69 4.82 1.04 -11.30
C VAL A 69 6.15 1.78 -11.24
N PHE A 70 7.26 1.08 -11.07
CA PHE A 70 8.60 1.67 -11.06
C PHE A 70 8.96 2.33 -12.40
N PRO A 71 9.02 1.60 -13.54
CA PRO A 71 9.36 2.21 -14.84
C PRO A 71 8.31 3.22 -15.30
N PHE A 72 7.03 3.03 -14.94
CA PHE A 72 5.98 4.00 -15.25
C PHE A 72 6.28 5.37 -14.65
N PHE A 73 6.51 5.45 -13.33
CA PHE A 73 6.79 6.75 -12.70
C PHE A 73 8.16 7.29 -13.13
N SER A 74 9.12 6.43 -13.43
CA SER A 74 10.43 6.83 -13.97
C SER A 74 10.29 7.55 -15.31
N THR A 75 9.42 7.01 -16.17
CA THR A 75 9.06 7.61 -17.46
C THR A 75 8.36 8.96 -17.24
N VAL A 76 7.38 9.01 -16.33
CA VAL A 76 6.69 10.27 -15.99
C VAL A 76 7.69 11.32 -15.47
N ALA A 77 8.69 10.93 -14.67
CA ALA A 77 9.72 11.84 -14.18
C ALA A 77 10.54 12.44 -15.32
N ALA A 78 10.98 11.59 -16.27
CA ALA A 78 11.74 12.01 -17.43
C ALA A 78 10.97 12.97 -18.36
N TYR A 79 9.66 12.77 -18.53
CA TYR A 79 8.87 13.60 -19.43
C TYR A 79 8.27 14.86 -18.77
N LEU A 80 7.94 14.81 -17.48
CA LEU A 80 7.23 15.90 -16.80
C LEU A 80 8.12 16.73 -15.86
N ILE A 81 9.11 16.12 -15.22
CA ILE A 81 9.93 16.79 -14.21
C ILE A 81 11.30 17.19 -14.77
N MET A 82 11.96 16.32 -15.54
CA MET A 82 13.27 16.60 -16.12
C MET A 82 13.30 17.88 -16.98
N PRO A 83 12.26 18.25 -17.76
CA PRO A 83 12.28 19.53 -18.48
C PRO A 83 12.36 20.75 -17.56
N LEU A 84 11.88 20.63 -16.32
CA LEU A 84 11.89 21.69 -15.32
C LEU A 84 13.21 21.72 -14.53
N THR A 85 13.71 20.55 -14.12
CA THR A 85 14.93 20.42 -13.32
C THR A 85 16.20 20.50 -14.17
N LYS A 86 16.11 20.11 -15.44
CA LYS A 86 17.23 19.90 -16.38
C LYS A 86 18.29 18.92 -15.87
N ASP A 87 17.93 18.08 -14.89
CA ASP A 87 18.79 17.07 -14.29
C ASP A 87 17.98 15.80 -14.08
N TYR A 88 18.45 14.70 -14.68
CA TYR A 88 17.75 13.41 -14.69
C TYR A 88 17.66 12.82 -13.28
N ILE A 89 18.77 12.81 -12.54
CA ILE A 89 18.83 12.23 -11.19
C ILE A 89 17.89 12.97 -10.25
N THR A 90 17.92 14.30 -10.26
CA THR A 90 17.00 15.14 -9.48
C THR A 90 15.55 14.89 -9.88
N ALA A 91 15.25 14.75 -11.18
CA ALA A 91 13.90 14.45 -11.63
C ALA A 91 13.38 13.11 -11.08
N GLN A 92 14.21 12.06 -11.14
CA GLN A 92 13.88 10.76 -10.56
C GLN A 92 13.69 10.85 -9.05
N THR A 93 14.61 11.49 -8.32
CA THR A 93 14.49 11.66 -6.86
C THR A 93 13.21 12.39 -6.48
N VAL A 94 12.84 13.46 -7.17
CA VAL A 94 11.59 14.20 -6.92
C VAL A 94 10.37 13.32 -7.18
N MET A 95 10.33 12.57 -8.29
CA MET A 95 9.20 11.71 -8.61
C MET A 95 9.05 10.56 -7.62
N HIS A 96 10.12 9.86 -7.30
CA HIS A 96 10.03 8.72 -6.39
C HIS A 96 9.74 9.15 -4.96
N ALA A 97 10.27 10.30 -4.52
CA ALA A 97 9.88 10.90 -3.24
C ALA A 97 8.40 11.26 -3.22
N LEU A 98 7.84 11.79 -4.31
CA LEU A 98 6.41 12.05 -4.45
C LEU A 98 5.60 10.76 -4.29
N VAL A 99 5.94 9.71 -5.03
CA VAL A 99 5.24 8.41 -5.00
C VAL A 99 5.26 7.79 -3.60
N VAL A 100 6.44 7.68 -2.99
CA VAL A 100 6.60 7.07 -1.65
C VAL A 100 5.87 7.90 -0.58
N SER A 101 5.96 9.23 -0.65
CA SER A 101 5.27 10.11 0.30
C SER A 101 3.75 10.02 0.20
N LEU A 102 3.22 9.93 -1.03
CA LEU A 102 1.79 9.71 -1.26
C LEU A 102 1.34 8.35 -0.74
N ALA A 103 2.12 7.28 -0.98
CA ALA A 103 1.81 5.95 -0.49
C ALA A 103 1.77 5.89 1.04
N ILE A 104 2.75 6.46 1.73
CA ILE A 104 2.78 6.50 3.20
C ILE A 104 1.63 7.37 3.73
N THR A 105 1.34 8.50 3.10
CA THR A 105 0.22 9.37 3.52
C THR A 105 -1.12 8.66 3.32
N GLY A 106 -1.31 7.95 2.20
CA GLY A 106 -2.48 7.12 1.94
C GLY A 106 -2.64 6.00 2.96
N TYR A 107 -1.53 5.35 3.33
CA TYR A 107 -1.47 4.34 4.39
C TYR A 107 -1.94 4.90 5.74
N LEU A 108 -1.43 6.07 6.14
CA LEU A 108 -1.84 6.75 7.38
C LEU A 108 -3.30 7.21 7.35
N TRP A 109 -3.81 7.59 6.17
CA TRP A 109 -5.22 7.88 5.98
C TRP A 109 -6.09 6.63 6.19
N CYS A 110 -5.71 5.50 5.60
CA CYS A 110 -6.39 4.22 5.79
C CYS A 110 -6.40 3.79 7.26
N PHE A 111 -5.28 3.98 7.97
CA PHE A 111 -5.17 3.72 9.40
C PHE A 111 -6.13 4.59 10.22
N SER A 112 -6.14 5.91 10.00
CA SER A 112 -7.07 6.82 10.68
C SER A 112 -8.54 6.49 10.41
N ALA A 113 -8.86 6.10 9.17
CA ALA A 113 -10.19 5.65 8.79
C ALA A 113 -10.58 4.32 9.45
N LEU A 114 -9.62 3.40 9.64
CA LEU A 114 -9.84 2.17 10.39
C LEU A 114 -10.10 2.47 11.88
N LEU A 115 -9.29 3.32 12.52
CA LEU A 115 -9.48 3.71 13.92
C LEU A 115 -10.90 4.21 14.19
N ARG A 116 -11.41 5.09 13.32
CA ARG A 116 -12.77 5.66 13.46
C ARG A 116 -13.89 4.66 13.17
N ARG A 117 -13.61 3.57 12.46
CA ARG A 117 -14.57 2.46 12.27
C ARG A 117 -14.55 1.48 13.44
N CYS A 118 -13.38 1.27 14.03
CA CYS A 118 -13.20 0.30 15.09
C CYS A 118 -13.55 0.85 16.48
N PHE A 119 -13.33 2.14 16.71
CA PHE A 119 -13.42 2.77 18.03
C PHE A 119 -14.28 4.05 18.00
N PRO A 120 -14.98 4.37 19.11
CA PRO A 120 -15.78 5.59 19.25
C PRO A 120 -14.90 6.81 19.52
N VAL A 121 -13.99 7.15 18.60
CA VAL A 121 -13.02 8.26 18.73
C VAL A 121 -13.35 9.41 17.79
N SER A 122 -13.06 10.64 18.23
CA SER A 122 -13.23 11.83 17.38
C SER A 122 -12.18 11.90 16.26
N ARG A 123 -12.38 12.80 15.28
CA ARG A 123 -11.41 12.96 14.18
C ARG A 123 -10.09 13.53 14.68
N LEU A 124 -10.13 14.45 15.65
CA LEU A 124 -8.93 14.97 16.30
C LEU A 124 -8.16 13.84 17.00
N THR A 125 -8.82 13.05 17.84
CA THR A 125 -8.18 11.93 18.54
C THR A 125 -7.58 10.92 17.56
N ALA A 126 -8.31 10.56 16.50
CA ALA A 126 -7.78 9.69 15.45
C ALA A 126 -6.55 10.29 14.75
N SER A 127 -6.52 11.62 14.52
CA SER A 127 -5.38 12.31 13.91
C SER A 127 -4.16 12.32 14.84
N LEU A 128 -4.37 12.54 16.14
CA LEU A 128 -3.29 12.48 17.15
C LEU A 128 -2.70 11.06 17.26
N ILE A 129 -3.55 10.03 17.29
CA ILE A 129 -3.08 8.63 17.29
C ILE A 129 -2.35 8.31 15.98
N THR A 130 -2.83 8.81 14.83
CA THR A 130 -2.15 8.63 13.54
C THR A 130 -0.79 9.33 13.52
N CYS A 131 -0.67 10.51 14.12
CA CYS A 131 0.61 11.20 14.28
C CYS A 131 1.58 10.40 15.14
N LEU A 132 1.12 9.90 16.30
CA LEU A 132 1.92 9.02 17.15
C LEU A 132 2.36 7.76 16.40
N PHE A 133 1.45 7.16 15.64
CA PHE A 133 1.74 6.00 14.80
C PHE A 133 2.85 6.30 13.79
N LEU A 134 2.78 7.44 13.09
CA LEU A 134 3.86 7.90 12.21
C LEU A 134 5.19 8.10 12.96
N LEU A 135 5.18 8.76 14.12
CA LEU A 135 6.39 8.98 14.92
C LEU A 135 7.05 7.65 15.33
N VAL A 136 6.26 6.65 15.72
CA VAL A 136 6.78 5.31 16.04
C VAL A 136 7.46 4.66 14.84
N HIS A 137 7.02 4.92 13.60
CA HIS A 137 7.73 4.39 12.43
C HIS A 137 9.15 4.94 12.27
N PHE A 138 9.42 6.14 12.80
CA PHE A 138 10.76 6.73 12.81
C PHE A 138 11.56 6.38 14.07
N LEU A 139 10.88 6.24 15.21
CA LEU A 139 11.53 6.12 16.51
C LEU A 139 11.72 4.67 16.98
N ALA A 140 10.93 3.72 16.49
CA ALA A 140 10.91 2.34 17.01
C ALA A 140 12.25 1.62 16.92
N LEU A 141 13.11 2.00 15.97
CA LEU A 141 14.41 1.37 15.73
C LEU A 141 15.59 2.29 16.03
N ARG A 142 15.36 3.41 16.74
CA ARG A 142 16.44 4.29 17.17
C ARG A 142 17.21 3.67 18.33
N SER A 143 18.43 3.19 18.07
CA SER A 143 19.34 2.61 19.06
C SER A 143 20.58 3.46 19.34
N GLU A 144 20.93 4.38 18.43
CA GLU A 144 22.14 5.19 18.48
C GLU A 144 21.87 6.68 18.20
N ASP A 145 22.89 7.53 18.26
CA ASP A 145 22.78 8.95 17.92
C ASP A 145 22.80 9.21 16.40
N SER A 146 23.37 8.30 15.62
CA SER A 146 23.45 8.39 14.15
C SER A 146 23.33 7.02 13.50
N GLY A 147 23.11 6.95 12.19
CA GLY A 147 23.05 5.67 11.45
C GLY A 147 21.81 4.81 11.72
N ASN A 148 20.83 5.32 12.46
CA ASN A 148 19.61 4.57 12.76
C ASN A 148 18.77 4.30 11.52
N GLN A 149 18.32 3.06 11.39
CA GLN A 149 17.27 2.71 10.47
C GLN A 149 15.90 3.06 11.07
N TYR A 150 14.90 3.21 10.21
CA TYR A 150 13.52 3.45 10.59
C TYR A 150 12.61 2.50 9.81
N LEU A 151 11.35 2.31 10.23
CA LEU A 151 10.48 1.30 9.62
C LEU A 151 10.13 1.58 8.15
N PHE A 152 10.27 2.82 7.69
CA PHE A 152 10.12 3.19 6.27
C PHE A 152 11.46 3.23 5.52
N TYR A 153 12.56 2.86 6.16
CA TYR A 153 13.87 2.81 5.52
C TYR A 153 13.96 1.61 4.58
N CYS A 154 14.48 1.85 3.38
CA CYS A 154 15.03 0.82 2.51
C CYS A 154 16.42 1.28 2.06
N VAL A 155 17.27 0.30 1.73
CA VAL A 155 18.69 0.53 1.38
C VAL A 155 18.81 1.29 0.06
N ASP A 156 18.05 0.86 -0.92
CA ASP A 156 18.04 1.40 -2.29
C ASP A 156 16.61 1.68 -2.77
N LEU A 157 16.49 2.40 -3.89
CA LEU A 157 15.20 2.82 -4.44
C LEU A 157 14.40 1.60 -4.92
N ASN A 158 15.05 0.62 -5.53
CA ASN A 158 14.47 -0.65 -5.94
C ASN A 158 13.76 -1.37 -4.77
N CYS A 159 14.32 -1.33 -3.57
CA CYS A 159 13.74 -1.91 -2.37
C CYS A 159 12.46 -1.18 -1.91
N TYR A 160 12.34 0.14 -2.12
CA TYR A 160 11.08 0.85 -1.85
C TYR A 160 9.95 0.27 -2.72
N TYR A 161 10.23 0.02 -4.00
CA TYR A 161 9.25 -0.55 -4.92
C TYR A 161 8.98 -2.02 -4.65
N ASN A 162 10.00 -2.83 -4.41
CA ASN A 162 9.86 -4.27 -4.25
C ASN A 162 9.36 -4.73 -2.87
N TYR A 163 9.45 -3.87 -1.84
CA TYR A 163 9.12 -4.25 -0.47
C TYR A 163 8.21 -3.23 0.23
N LEU A 164 8.63 -1.97 0.36
CA LEU A 164 7.88 -0.99 1.16
C LEU A 164 6.51 -0.67 0.54
N LEU A 165 6.46 -0.26 -0.72
CA LEU A 165 5.22 0.08 -1.42
C LEU A 165 4.22 -1.10 -1.44
N PRO A 166 4.64 -2.36 -1.73
CA PRO A 166 3.82 -3.55 -1.58
C PRO A 166 3.21 -3.71 -0.18
N ALA A 167 4.00 -3.53 0.87
CA ALA A 167 3.54 -3.65 2.25
C ALA A 167 2.53 -2.56 2.60
N LEU A 168 2.82 -1.31 2.23
CA LEU A 168 1.91 -0.18 2.42
C LEU A 168 0.60 -0.38 1.66
N LEU A 169 0.66 -0.84 0.41
CA LEU A 169 -0.51 -1.11 -0.42
C LEU A 169 -1.40 -2.18 0.21
N ASN A 170 -0.84 -3.35 0.54
CA ASN A 170 -1.58 -4.45 1.13
C ASN A 170 -2.19 -4.09 2.48
N ALA A 171 -1.41 -3.44 3.36
CA ALA A 171 -1.92 -2.98 4.64
C ALA A 171 -3.03 -1.95 4.46
N SER A 172 -2.90 -1.01 3.52
CA SER A 172 -3.95 -0.02 3.21
C SER A 172 -5.24 -0.67 2.74
N VAL A 173 -5.14 -1.63 1.81
CA VAL A 173 -6.30 -2.39 1.32
C VAL A 173 -6.99 -3.12 2.47
N VAL A 174 -6.23 -3.87 3.29
CA VAL A 174 -6.79 -4.59 4.44
C VAL A 174 -7.45 -3.64 5.43
N MET A 175 -6.81 -2.52 5.76
CA MET A 175 -7.39 -1.51 6.63
C MET A 175 -8.71 -0.98 6.05
N CYS A 176 -8.79 -0.72 4.73
CA CYS A 176 -10.04 -0.33 4.06
C CYS A 176 -11.13 -1.41 4.11
N LEU A 177 -10.76 -2.70 4.17
CA LEU A 177 -11.70 -3.81 4.19
C LEU A 177 -12.24 -4.13 5.59
N ILE A 178 -11.41 -4.02 6.64
CA ILE A 178 -11.80 -4.36 8.01
C ILE A 178 -13.01 -3.53 8.47
N ARG A 179 -14.05 -4.22 8.94
CA ARG A 179 -15.30 -3.64 9.47
C ARG A 179 -15.89 -2.55 8.55
N ASN A 180 -15.81 -2.72 7.24
CA ASN A 180 -16.39 -1.78 6.29
C ASN A 180 -17.85 -2.16 5.99
N PRO A 181 -18.84 -1.43 6.51
CA PRO A 181 -20.25 -1.78 6.32
C PRO A 181 -20.72 -1.62 4.87
N GLY A 182 -20.08 -0.73 4.10
CA GLY A 182 -20.44 -0.45 2.71
C GLY A 182 -19.79 -1.38 1.69
N LEU A 183 -18.95 -2.32 2.11
CA LEU A 183 -18.20 -3.18 1.18
C LEU A 183 -19.13 -4.09 0.36
N ALA A 184 -20.10 -4.75 1.01
CA ALA A 184 -21.01 -5.67 0.33
C ALA A 184 -21.87 -4.94 -0.72
N ASP A 185 -22.42 -3.78 -0.34
CA ASP A 185 -23.20 -2.92 -1.24
C ASP A 185 -22.33 -2.37 -2.37
N PHE A 186 -21.10 -1.96 -2.06
CA PHE A 186 -20.15 -1.49 -3.08
C PHE A 186 -19.82 -2.58 -4.10
N LEU A 187 -19.55 -3.81 -3.69
CA LEU A 187 -19.23 -4.90 -4.61
C LEU A 187 -20.44 -5.27 -5.48
N SER A 188 -21.64 -5.25 -4.91
CA SER A 188 -22.88 -5.62 -5.60
C SER A 188 -23.37 -4.51 -6.54
N PHE A 189 -23.54 -3.30 -6.01
CA PHE A 189 -24.25 -2.20 -6.67
C PHE A 189 -23.36 -0.97 -6.95
N GLY A 190 -22.09 -0.99 -6.57
CA GLY A 190 -21.16 0.09 -6.85
C GLY A 190 -20.96 0.34 -8.36
N ALA A 191 -20.61 1.57 -8.70
CA ALA A 191 -20.36 1.98 -10.08
C ALA A 191 -19.30 1.08 -10.75
N PRO A 192 -19.52 0.59 -11.98
CA PRO A 192 -18.62 -0.36 -12.64
C PRO A 192 -17.16 0.10 -12.70
N ALA A 193 -16.92 1.38 -13.04
CA ALA A 193 -15.57 1.94 -13.10
C ALA A 193 -14.86 1.93 -11.73
N ALA A 194 -15.57 2.30 -10.65
CA ALA A 194 -15.01 2.27 -9.30
C ALA A 194 -14.68 0.85 -8.84
N LYS A 195 -15.55 -0.13 -9.16
CA LYS A 195 -15.28 -1.55 -8.90
C LYS A 195 -14.07 -2.05 -9.69
N GLY A 196 -13.97 -1.67 -10.97
CA GLY A 196 -12.80 -1.99 -11.81
C GLY A 196 -11.50 -1.47 -11.20
N CYS A 197 -11.45 -0.20 -10.80
CA CYS A 197 -10.29 0.37 -10.12
C CYS A 197 -9.96 -0.38 -8.81
N PHE A 198 -10.97 -0.72 -8.03
CA PHE A 198 -10.79 -1.51 -6.80
C PHE A 198 -10.18 -2.89 -7.09
N TYR A 199 -10.67 -3.61 -8.10
CA TYR A 199 -10.10 -4.91 -8.49
C TYR A 199 -8.68 -4.80 -9.04
N ILE A 200 -8.34 -3.72 -9.75
CA ILE A 200 -6.96 -3.45 -10.18
C ILE A 200 -6.05 -3.22 -8.97
N VAL A 201 -6.50 -2.47 -7.97
CA VAL A 201 -5.75 -2.27 -6.71
C VAL A 201 -5.55 -3.59 -5.97
N VAL A 202 -6.58 -4.42 -5.87
CA VAL A 202 -6.47 -5.76 -5.26
C VAL A 202 -5.54 -6.66 -6.06
N TYR A 203 -5.62 -6.63 -7.39
CA TYR A 203 -4.71 -7.36 -8.28
C TYR A 203 -3.25 -6.95 -8.03
N PHE A 204 -2.95 -5.65 -8.03
CA PHE A 204 -1.61 -5.17 -7.71
C PHE A 204 -1.18 -5.51 -6.29
N ALA A 205 -2.08 -5.48 -5.31
CA ALA A 205 -1.77 -5.90 -3.95
C ALA A 205 -1.34 -7.38 -3.89
N ILE A 206 -2.05 -8.27 -4.60
CA ILE A 206 -1.75 -9.70 -4.68
C ILE A 206 -0.45 -9.97 -5.44
N PHE A 207 -0.27 -9.33 -6.59
CA PHE A 207 0.90 -9.47 -7.47
C PHE A 207 1.93 -8.36 -7.23
N SER A 208 2.30 -8.12 -5.96
CA SER A 208 3.29 -7.10 -5.60
C SER A 208 4.58 -7.69 -5.03
N ASN A 209 4.45 -8.51 -3.99
CA ASN A 209 5.52 -9.18 -3.29
C ASN A 209 4.90 -10.29 -2.44
N LEU A 210 5.41 -11.52 -2.47
CA LEU A 210 4.74 -12.66 -1.81
C LEU A 210 4.61 -12.45 -0.28
N PRO A 211 5.68 -12.10 0.48
CA PRO A 211 5.54 -11.72 1.89
C PRO A 211 4.53 -10.60 2.15
N ALA A 212 4.58 -9.50 1.39
CA ALA A 212 3.70 -8.35 1.61
C ALA A 212 2.22 -8.67 1.28
N SER A 213 1.98 -9.38 0.18
CA SER A 213 0.65 -9.85 -0.22
C SER A 213 0.05 -10.86 0.77
N GLY A 214 0.91 -11.52 1.56
CA GLY A 214 0.51 -12.32 2.71
C GLY A 214 -0.35 -11.56 3.73
N ILE A 215 -0.22 -10.23 3.85
CA ILE A 215 -1.08 -9.40 4.71
C ILE A 215 -2.54 -9.50 4.25
N LEU A 216 -2.80 -9.37 2.95
CA LEU A 216 -4.13 -9.46 2.37
C LEU A 216 -4.67 -10.90 2.41
N ALA A 217 -3.83 -11.88 2.14
CA ALA A 217 -4.19 -13.30 2.26
C ALA A 217 -4.55 -13.68 3.70
N ALA A 218 -3.79 -13.20 4.69
CA ALA A 218 -4.06 -13.45 6.10
C ALA A 218 -5.41 -12.84 6.53
N TRP A 219 -5.74 -11.63 6.05
CA TRP A 219 -7.05 -11.05 6.27
C TRP A 219 -8.16 -11.91 5.66
N ALA A 220 -8.04 -12.29 4.39
CA ALA A 220 -9.04 -13.09 3.70
C ALA A 220 -9.24 -14.47 4.36
N GLY A 221 -8.13 -15.13 4.72
CA GLY A 221 -8.14 -16.39 5.45
C GLY A 221 -8.79 -16.28 6.82
N SER A 222 -8.53 -15.19 7.55
CA SER A 222 -9.15 -14.93 8.85
C SER A 222 -10.67 -14.77 8.73
N VAL A 223 -11.15 -14.05 7.70
CA VAL A 223 -12.59 -13.88 7.45
C VAL A 223 -13.26 -15.23 7.17
N VAL A 224 -12.69 -16.02 6.25
CA VAL A 224 -13.23 -17.35 5.90
C VAL A 224 -13.21 -18.29 7.11
N LEU A 225 -12.12 -18.32 7.88
CA LEU A 225 -11.98 -19.16 9.07
C LEU A 225 -13.02 -18.80 10.14
N LEU A 226 -13.24 -17.51 10.39
CA LEU A 226 -14.24 -17.06 11.35
C LEU A 226 -15.67 -17.43 10.91
N SER A 227 -16.00 -17.31 9.61
CA SER A 227 -17.28 -17.77 9.07
C SER A 227 -17.44 -19.29 9.21
N LEU A 228 -16.41 -20.08 8.90
CA LEU A 228 -16.41 -21.54 9.11
C LEU A 228 -16.68 -21.93 10.57
N ILE A 229 -16.01 -21.26 11.52
CA ILE A 229 -16.22 -21.50 12.96
C ILE A 229 -17.65 -21.14 13.37
N ALA A 230 -18.18 -20.01 12.91
CA ALA A 230 -19.54 -19.56 13.23
C ALA A 230 -20.60 -20.55 12.70
N HIS A 231 -20.51 -20.92 11.42
CA HIS A 231 -21.41 -21.88 10.79
C HIS A 231 -21.30 -23.30 11.37
N GLY A 232 -20.09 -23.71 11.76
CA GLY A 232 -19.84 -24.98 12.44
C GLY A 232 -20.54 -25.08 13.80
N LYS A 233 -20.56 -23.99 14.58
CA LYS A 233 -21.26 -23.93 15.89
C LYS A 233 -22.77 -24.12 15.75
N VAL A 234 -23.37 -23.59 14.69
CA VAL A 234 -24.81 -23.71 14.40
C VAL A 234 -25.16 -24.90 13.49
N LYS A 235 -24.15 -25.71 13.10
CA LYS A 235 -24.27 -26.86 12.18
C LYS A 235 -24.94 -26.54 10.84
N GLN A 236 -24.86 -25.30 10.38
CA GLN A 236 -25.49 -24.85 9.14
C GLN A 236 -24.42 -24.47 8.13
N TRP A 237 -24.11 -25.35 7.18
CA TRP A 237 -23.02 -25.13 6.21
C TRP A 237 -23.48 -24.45 4.92
N LYS A 238 -24.79 -24.37 4.71
CA LYS A 238 -25.38 -23.67 3.56
C LYS A 238 -25.20 -22.16 3.77
N GLY A 239 -24.42 -21.51 2.90
CA GLY A 239 -24.23 -20.05 2.91
C GLY A 239 -22.78 -19.58 3.00
N ILE A 240 -21.83 -20.45 3.36
CA ILE A 240 -20.43 -20.05 3.57
C ILE A 240 -19.79 -19.51 2.28
N VAL A 241 -19.98 -20.20 1.16
CA VAL A 241 -19.43 -19.77 -0.13
C VAL A 241 -19.99 -18.42 -0.59
N PRO A 242 -21.32 -18.20 -0.65
CA PRO A 242 -21.85 -16.90 -1.06
C PRO A 242 -21.54 -15.78 -0.07
N GLU A 243 -21.42 -16.05 1.23
CA GLU A 243 -20.99 -15.05 2.23
C GLU A 243 -19.53 -14.62 2.03
N ASN A 244 -18.66 -15.56 1.65
CA ASN A 244 -17.21 -15.35 1.57
C ASN A 244 -16.68 -15.23 0.13
N GLY A 245 -17.53 -14.94 -0.85
CA GLY A 245 -17.12 -14.95 -2.28
C GLY A 245 -15.89 -14.09 -2.58
N PHE A 246 -15.83 -12.86 -2.04
CA PHE A 246 -14.68 -11.98 -2.24
C PHE A 246 -13.40 -12.44 -1.50
N PRO A 247 -13.44 -12.75 -0.17
CA PRO A 247 -12.29 -13.36 0.50
C PRO A 247 -11.77 -14.64 -0.16
N LEU A 248 -12.66 -15.52 -0.63
CA LEU A 248 -12.29 -16.75 -1.33
C LEU A 248 -11.59 -16.44 -2.67
N LEU A 249 -12.09 -15.46 -3.43
CA LEU A 249 -11.44 -14.99 -4.66
C LEU A 249 -10.01 -14.49 -4.38
N VAL A 250 -9.84 -13.69 -3.31
CA VAL A 250 -8.52 -13.19 -2.90
C VAL A 250 -7.57 -14.35 -2.58
N LEU A 251 -8.02 -15.36 -1.83
CA LEU A 251 -7.21 -16.53 -1.51
C LEU A 251 -6.82 -17.33 -2.76
N VAL A 252 -7.76 -17.59 -3.67
CA VAL A 252 -7.48 -18.28 -4.93
C VAL A 252 -6.44 -17.51 -5.75
N ALA A 253 -6.62 -16.20 -5.91
CA ALA A 253 -5.67 -15.36 -6.64
C ALA A 253 -4.30 -15.30 -5.96
N TRP A 254 -4.25 -15.28 -4.63
CA TRP A 254 -2.99 -15.34 -3.88
C TRP A 254 -2.28 -16.69 -4.03
N PHE A 255 -3.01 -17.81 -4.02
CA PHE A 255 -2.44 -19.13 -4.33
C PHE A 255 -1.85 -19.19 -5.74
N ILE A 256 -2.54 -18.60 -6.72
CA ILE A 256 -2.00 -18.45 -8.09
C ILE A 256 -0.68 -17.66 -8.04
N SER A 257 -0.66 -16.51 -7.38
CA SER A 257 0.55 -15.69 -7.19
C SER A 257 1.70 -16.49 -6.57
N ALA A 258 1.43 -17.28 -5.52
CA ALA A 258 2.42 -18.13 -4.88
C ALA A 258 2.97 -19.22 -5.81
N VAL A 259 2.11 -19.84 -6.63
CA VAL A 259 2.53 -20.84 -7.63
C VAL A 259 3.43 -20.21 -8.69
N PHE A 260 3.11 -19.01 -9.16
CA PHE A 260 4.00 -18.27 -10.05
C PHE A 260 5.34 -18.00 -9.38
N GLU A 261 5.36 -17.52 -8.14
CA GLU A 261 6.62 -17.23 -7.43
C GLU A 261 7.50 -18.48 -7.26
N LEU A 262 6.91 -19.65 -7.05
CA LEU A 262 7.64 -20.94 -7.00
C LEU A 262 8.32 -21.31 -8.33
N SER A 263 7.87 -20.75 -9.45
CA SER A 263 8.50 -20.95 -10.76
C SER A 263 9.69 -20.03 -11.02
N GLY A 264 9.98 -19.09 -10.11
CA GLY A 264 10.89 -18.00 -10.38
C GLY A 264 12.36 -18.38 -10.31
N GLY A 265 13.19 -17.66 -11.07
CA GLY A 265 14.64 -17.85 -11.07
C GLY A 265 15.29 -17.65 -9.69
N ARG A 266 14.68 -16.85 -8.79
CA ARG A 266 15.11 -16.72 -7.39
C ARG A 266 14.85 -17.97 -6.52
N ALA A 267 13.92 -18.82 -6.93
CA ALA A 267 13.54 -20.03 -6.19
C ALA A 267 14.30 -21.28 -6.67
N ALA A 268 15.05 -21.18 -7.78
CA ALA A 268 15.84 -22.25 -8.39
C ALA A 268 17.26 -22.38 -7.79
#